data_AF-A0A1S2JZL5-F1
#
_entry.id   AF-A0A1S2JZL5-F1
#
_cell.length_a   1.000
_cell.length_b   1.000
_cell.length_c   1.000
_cell.angle_alpha   90.00
_cell.angle_beta   90.00
_cell.angle_gamma   90.00
#
_symmetry.space_group_name_H-M   'P 1'
#
loop_
_entity.id
_entity.type
_entity.pdbx_description
1 polymer ?
#
loop_
_entity_poly.entity_id
_entity_poly.type
_entity_poly.pdbx_seq_one_letter_code
_entity_poly.pdbx_strand_id
1 'polypeptide(L)' 'MCVDRHAHDIAVGETYGNRERGLSAKSRYALIAHCYREAAMRLEELPSTVQAVTWVVRVEDLAGTGTRPMNGREQHE' A
#
# COMPACT_ATOMS: atom_id res chain seq x y z
N MET A 1 14.61 -1.66 0.73
CA MET A 1 13.39 -1.52 -0.08
C MET A 1 13.20 -0.06 -0.48
N CYS A 2 12.67 0.20 -1.67
CA CYS A 2 12.38 1.54 -2.18
C CYS A 2 10.90 1.85 -1.96
N VAL A 3 10.56 2.90 -1.20
CA VAL A 3 9.17 3.35 -1.07
C VAL A 3 8.84 4.23 -2.25
N ASP A 4 8.08 3.67 -3.19
CA ASP A 4 7.57 4.38 -4.36
C ASP A 4 6.13 4.91 -4.14
N ARG A 5 5.57 5.53 -5.17
CA ARG A 5 4.21 6.09 -5.15
C ARG A 5 3.13 5.06 -4.84
N HIS A 6 3.31 3.80 -5.24
CA HIS A 6 2.33 2.74 -5.07
C HIS A 6 2.40 2.20 -3.64
N ALA A 7 3.61 2.00 -3.12
CA ALA A 7 3.82 1.64 -1.72
C ALA A 7 3.21 2.67 -0.77
N HIS A 8 3.34 3.97 -1.09
CA HIS A 8 2.65 5.02 -0.35
C HIS A 8 1.14 4.87 -0.39
N ASP A 9 0.55 4.81 -1.59
CA ASP A 9 -0.91 4.80 -1.80
C ASP A 9 -1.56 3.59 -1.13
N ILE A 10 -0.87 2.44 -1.13
CA ILE A 10 -1.26 1.25 -0.37
C ILE A 10 -1.21 1.50 1.13
N ALA A 11 -0.08 2.01 1.64
CA ALA A 11 0.10 2.22 3.08
C ALA A 11 -0.91 3.21 3.69
N VAL A 12 -1.38 4.18 2.89
CA VAL A 12 -2.42 5.14 3.31
C VAL A 12 -3.84 4.73 2.91
N GLY A 13 -4.00 3.65 2.12
CA GLY A 13 -5.29 3.16 1.65
C GLY A 13 -5.98 4.01 0.56
N GLU A 14 -5.30 5.04 0.05
CA GLU A 14 -5.87 6.04 -0.86
C GLU A 14 -5.01 6.20 -2.12
N THR A 15 -5.67 6.29 -3.28
CA THR A 15 -4.98 6.53 -4.55
C THR A 15 -4.73 8.02 -4.74
N TYR A 16 -3.46 8.44 -4.71
CA TYR A 16 -3.11 9.86 -4.80
C TYR A 16 -3.09 10.37 -6.25
N GLY A 17 -3.05 9.49 -7.26
CA GLY A 17 -2.93 9.91 -8.66
C GLY A 17 -1.68 10.79 -8.84
N ASN A 18 -1.84 11.99 -9.41
CA ASN A 18 -0.76 12.97 -9.58
C ASN A 18 -0.53 13.88 -8.36
N ARG A 19 -1.26 13.70 -7.25
CA ARG A 19 -1.03 14.48 -6.03
C ARG A 19 0.35 14.20 -5.44
N GLU A 20 0.94 15.23 -4.83
CA GLU A 20 2.18 15.09 -4.06
C GLU A 20 1.94 14.22 -2.82
N ARG A 21 2.92 13.37 -2.49
CA ARG A 21 2.85 12.37 -1.40
C ARG A 21 3.78 12.72 -0.24
N GLY A 22 4.66 13.69 -0.42
CA GLY A 22 5.67 14.09 0.56
C GLY A 22 6.73 13.01 0.79
N LEU A 23 6.99 12.15 -0.20
CA LEU A 23 7.98 11.07 -0.08
C LEU A 23 9.43 11.58 -0.03
N SER A 24 9.66 12.83 -0.43
CA SER A 24 10.92 13.53 -0.20
C SER A 24 11.21 13.80 1.29
N ALA A 25 10.18 13.82 2.14
CA ALA A 25 10.35 13.97 3.58
C ALA A 25 10.89 12.66 4.20
N LYS A 26 12.12 12.71 4.73
CA LYS A 26 12.82 11.56 5.33
C LYS A 26 11.99 10.84 6.40
N SER A 27 11.24 11.58 7.22
CA SER A 27 10.40 11.03 8.28
C SER A 27 9.24 10.19 7.72
N ARG A 28 8.54 10.69 6.70
CA ARG A 28 7.44 9.97 6.04
C ARG A 28 7.93 8.72 5.34
N TYR A 29 9.02 8.84 4.58
CA TYR A 29 9.66 7.70 3.94
C TYR A 29 10.03 6.61 4.97
N ALA A 30 10.68 7.01 6.07
CA ALA A 30 11.10 6.09 7.12
C ALA A 30 9.92 5.37 7.79
N LEU A 31 8.82 6.09 8.06
CA LEU A 31 7.60 5.52 8.64
C LEU A 31 6.98 4.47 7.72
N ILE A 32 6.76 4.79 6.44
CA ILE A 32 6.16 3.83 5.49
C ILE A 32 7.06 2.60 5.31
N ALA A 33 8.37 2.82 5.18
CA ALA A 33 9.32 1.72 5.08
C ALA A 33 9.31 0.84 6.35
N HIS A 34 9.08 1.42 7.53
CA HIS A 34 8.93 0.67 8.77
C HIS A 34 7.66 -0.16 8.79
N CYS A 35 6.51 0.39 8.39
CA CYS A 35 5.25 -0.37 8.30
C CYS A 35 5.37 -1.61 7.40
N TYR A 36 6.04 -1.49 6.25
CA TYR A 36 6.27 -2.65 5.39
C TYR A 36 7.22 -3.68 5.99
N ARG A 37 8.24 -3.25 6.74
CA ARG A 37 9.11 -4.18 7.47
C ARG A 37 8.34 -4.94 8.54
N GLU A 38 7.50 -4.25 9.30
CA GLU A 38 6.65 -4.88 10.33
C GLU A 38 5.65 -5.87 9.71
N ALA A 39 5.00 -5.50 8.60
CA ALA A 39 4.10 -6.38 7.89
C ALA A 39 4.83 -7.62 7.36
N ALA A 40 6.00 -7.43 6.76
CA ALA A 40 6.84 -8.51 6.25
C ALA A 40 7.30 -9.46 7.35
N MET A 41 7.71 -8.93 8.51
CA MET A 41 8.06 -9.75 9.67
C MET A 41 6.87 -10.61 10.14
N ARG A 42 5.67 -10.05 10.21
CA ARG A 42 4.46 -10.79 10.61
C ARG A 42 4.04 -11.88 9.62
N LEU A 43 4.36 -11.67 8.35
CA LEU A 43 4.04 -12.59 7.26
C LEU A 43 5.18 -13.57 6.96
N GLU A 44 6.32 -13.46 7.66
CA GLU A 44 7.55 -14.22 7.39
C GLU A 44 8.04 -14.07 5.94
N GLU A 45 7.85 -12.87 5.38
CA GLU A 45 8.14 -12.55 3.99
C GLU A 45 9.16 -11.42 3.86
N LEU A 46 9.62 -11.17 2.64
CA LEU A 46 10.45 -9.99 2.35
C LEU A 46 9.56 -8.74 2.20
N PRO A 47 10.01 -7.55 2.68
CA PRO A 47 9.26 -6.31 2.48
C PRO A 47 8.95 -5.99 1.01
N SER A 48 9.85 -6.39 0.09
CA SER A 48 9.62 -6.28 -1.36
C SER A 48 8.52 -7.22 -1.86
N THR A 49 8.42 -8.43 -1.30
CA THR A 49 7.34 -9.38 -1.62
C THR A 49 5.99 -8.81 -1.19
N VAL A 50 5.90 -8.32 0.06
CA VAL A 50 4.67 -7.70 0.59
C VAL A 50 4.25 -6.50 -0.25
N GLN A 51 5.20 -5.64 -0.63
CA GLN A 51 4.92 -4.50 -1.50
C GLN A 51 4.38 -4.92 -2.87
N ALA A 52 4.99 -5.92 -3.51
CA ALA A 52 4.56 -6.42 -4.81
C ALA A 52 3.17 -7.04 -4.78
N VAL A 53 2.91 -7.94 -3.82
CA VAL A 53 1.61 -8.62 -3.66
C VAL A 53 0.51 -7.61 -3.36
N THR A 54 0.77 -6.65 -2.45
CA THR A 54 -0.26 -5.67 -2.09
C THR A 54 -0.60 -4.74 -3.26
N TRP A 55 0.35 -4.46 -4.16
CA TRP A 55 0.07 -3.73 -5.39
C TRP A 55 -0.82 -4.53 -6.36
N VAL A 56 -0.54 -5.82 -6.57
CA VAL A 56 -1.38 -6.68 -7.42
C VAL A 56 -2.82 -6.70 -6.91
N VAL A 57 -3.01 -6.97 -5.62
CA VAL A 57 -4.34 -6.99 -4.99
C VAL A 57 -5.03 -5.62 -5.11
N ARG A 58 -4.29 -4.52 -4.94
CA ARG A 58 -4.83 -3.16 -5.09
C ARG A 58 -5.23 -2.85 -6.53
N VAL A 59 -4.47 -3.28 -7.52
CA VAL A 59 -4.82 -3.10 -8.94
C VAL A 59 -6.05 -3.91 -9.30
N GLU A 60 -6.15 -5.15 -8.84
CA GLU A 60 -7.33 -5.98 -9.05
C GLU A 60 -8.59 -5.40 -8.39
N ASP A 61 -8.46 -4.81 -7.19
CA ASP A 61 -9.54 -4.06 -6.53
C ASP A 61 -9.96 -2.85 -7.38
N LEU A 62 -9.00 -2.04 -7.83
CA LEU A 62 -9.26 -0.87 -8.66
C LEU A 62 -9.87 -1.23 -10.03
N ALA A 63 -9.49 -2.37 -10.60
CA ALA A 63 -10.01 -2.86 -11.87
C ALA A 63 -11.35 -3.62 -11.73
N GLY A 64 -11.80 -3.90 -10.49
CA GLY A 64 -12.98 -4.72 -10.24
C GLY A 64 -12.80 -6.19 -10.61
N THR A 65 -11.56 -6.68 -10.70
CA THR A 65 -11.22 -8.07 -11.07
C THR A 65 -10.79 -8.92 -9.86
N GLY A 66 -10.84 -8.35 -8.66
CA GLY A 66 -10.49 -9.04 -7.43
C GLY A 66 -11.38 -10.27 -7.17
N THR A 67 -10.75 -11.37 -6.76
CA THR A 67 -11.43 -12.64 -6.48
C THR A 67 -12.14 -12.67 -5.12
N ARG A 68 -11.95 -11.65 -4.27
CA ARG A 68 -12.56 -11.53 -2.94
C ARG A 68 -13.71 -10.52 -2.95
N PRO A 69 -14.94 -10.89 -2.55
CA PRO A 69 -16.03 -9.94 -2.39
C PRO A 69 -15.70 -8.93 -1.28
N MET A 70 -15.72 -7.64 -1.63
CA MET A 70 -15.54 -6.52 -0.70
C MET A 70 -16.83 -6.32 0.12
N ASN A 71 -17.11 -7.18 1.09
CA ASN A 71 -18.10 -6.86 2.12
C ASN A 71 -17.47 -5.88 3.11
N GLY A 72 -17.86 -4.59 3.05
CA GLY A 72 -17.69 -3.67 4.17
C GLY A 72 -16.88 -2.38 3.97
N ARG A 73 -16.99 -1.70 2.82
CA ARG A 73 -16.73 -0.24 2.80
C ARG A 73 -18.07 0.46 2.95
N GLU A 74 -18.52 0.64 4.20
CA GLU A 74 -19.53 1.67 4.49
C GLU A 74 -18.95 3.00 4.02
N GLN A 75 -19.62 3.59 3.04
CA GLN A 75 -19.37 4.95 2.58
C GLN A 75 -19.80 5.85 3.73
N HIS A 76 -18.85 6.36 4.50
CA HIS A 76 -19.13 7.41 5.47
C HIS A 76 -19.21 8.71 4.67
N GLU A 77 -20.45 9.20 4.51
CA GLU A 77 -20.80 10.55 4.06
C GLU A 77 -20.24 11.62 5.01
#